data_AF-A0A182VPZ4-F1
#
_entry.id   AF-A0A182VPZ4-F1
#
_cell.length_a   1.000
_cell.length_b   1.000
_cell.length_c   1.000
_cell.angle_alpha   90.00
_cell.angle_beta   90.00
_cell.angle_gamma   90.00
#
_symmetry.space_group_name_H-M   'P 1'
#
loop_
_entity.id
_entity.type
_entity.pdbx_description
1 polymer ?
#
loop_
_entity_poly.entity_id
_entity_poly.type
_entity_poly.pdbx_seq_one_letter_code
_entity_poly.pdbx_strand_id
1 'polypeptide(L)'
;MAEVTGKLEEEALKRKNRLRELREKRTHDEQNSNTSEEGTAAPKPVFRNYKPESEEFQEPMVMDDHAGVVEKEVGMHLEMMKTPIVIEEIDIVNLAPRKPDWDLKRDVSKKLEKLERRTQKAIAELIRERLKAGQEQDILLAVNIATVVASSTLQQTHSAED
;
A
#
# COMPACT_ATOMS: atom_id res chain seq x y z
N MET A 1 27.36 13.77 -13.83
CA MET A 1 26.49 13.21 -14.90
C MET A 1 26.94 11.81 -15.39
N ALA A 2 27.81 11.08 -14.67
CA ALA A 2 28.41 9.82 -15.17
C ALA A 2 27.76 8.51 -14.66
N GLU A 3 26.76 8.57 -13.77
CA GLU A 3 26.10 7.37 -13.21
C GLU A 3 24.91 6.87 -14.03
N VAL A 4 24.40 7.68 -14.97
CA VAL A 4 23.20 7.37 -15.75
C VAL A 4 23.49 6.38 -16.88
N THR A 5 24.73 6.35 -17.39
CA THR A 5 25.15 5.43 -18.47
C THR A 5 25.21 3.98 -18.00
N GLY A 6 25.69 3.73 -16.77
CA GLY A 6 25.75 2.37 -16.21
C GLY A 6 24.36 1.75 -15.96
N LYS A 7 23.40 2.53 -15.45
CA LYS A 7 22.02 2.04 -15.24
C LYS A 7 21.34 1.65 -16.55
N LEU A 8 21.57 2.41 -17.62
CA LEU A 8 21.03 2.12 -18.95
C LEU A 8 21.66 0.86 -19.56
N GLU A 9 22.97 0.68 -19.39
CA GLU A 9 23.70 -0.52 -19.84
C GLU A 9 23.25 -1.79 -19.09
N GLU A 10 23.06 -1.71 -17.78
CA GLU A 10 22.52 -2.81 -16.97
C GLU A 10 21.10 -3.22 -17.40
N GLU A 11 20.24 -2.25 -17.69
CA GLU A 11 18.88 -2.52 -18.16
C GLU A 11 18.86 -3.14 -19.57
N ALA A 12 19.74 -2.69 -20.46
CA ALA A 12 19.91 -3.26 -21.80
C ALA A 12 20.36 -4.73 -21.74
N LEU A 13 21.27 -5.08 -20.83
CA LEU A 13 21.72 -6.46 -20.61
C LEU A 13 20.60 -7.36 -20.06
N LYS A 14 19.83 -6.87 -19.08
CA LYS A 14 18.65 -7.59 -18.56
C LYS A 14 17.62 -7.87 -19.68
N ARG A 15 17.34 -6.88 -20.53
CA ARG A 15 16.44 -7.04 -21.68
C ARG A 15 16.98 -8.06 -22.67
N LYS A 16 18.28 -8.01 -23.00
CA LYS A 16 18.94 -8.96 -23.91
C LYS A 16 18.83 -10.40 -23.41
N ASN A 17 19.06 -10.63 -22.12
CA ASN A 17 18.96 -11.97 -21.52
C ASN A 17 17.51 -12.49 -21.55
N ARG A 18 16.53 -11.65 -21.17
CA ARG A 18 15.11 -12.00 -21.24
C ARG A 18 14.65 -12.37 -22.67
N LEU A 19 15.11 -11.63 -23.69
CA LEU A 19 14.78 -11.95 -25.08
C LEU A 19 15.40 -13.28 -25.53
N ARG A 20 16.58 -13.63 -25.03
CA ARG A 20 17.24 -14.92 -25.34
C ARG A 20 16.44 -16.09 -24.77
N GLU A 21 16.03 -16.02 -23.50
CA GLU A 21 15.21 -17.05 -22.86
C GLU A 21 13.87 -17.27 -23.59
N LEU A 22 13.21 -16.18 -24.02
CA LEU A 22 11.97 -16.30 -24.81
C LEU A 22 12.20 -16.97 -26.16
N ARG A 23 13.35 -16.71 -26.80
CA ARG A 23 13.69 -17.33 -28.08
C ARG A 23 14.01 -18.82 -27.91
N GLU A 24 14.73 -19.20 -26.87
CA GLU A 24 15.04 -20.60 -26.55
C GLU A 24 13.78 -21.41 -26.23
N LYS A 25 12.86 -20.85 -25.44
CA LYS A 25 11.55 -21.49 -25.15
C LYS A 25 10.75 -21.76 -26.43
N ARG A 26 10.66 -20.76 -27.32
CA ARG A 26 9.95 -20.92 -28.60
C ARG A 26 10.59 -22.00 -29.47
N THR A 27 11.91 -22.07 -29.55
CA THR A 27 12.59 -23.12 -30.33
C THR A 27 12.39 -24.50 -29.71
N HIS A 28 12.29 -24.61 -28.39
CA HIS A 28 12.02 -25.87 -27.71
C HIS A 28 10.59 -26.37 -27.98
N ASP A 29 9.60 -25.47 -27.93
CA ASP A 29 8.21 -25.79 -28.28
C ASP A 29 8.06 -26.22 -29.75
N GLU A 30 8.75 -25.53 -30.68
CA GLU A 30 8.76 -25.89 -32.10
C GLU A 30 9.42 -27.27 -32.35
N GLN A 31 10.49 -27.60 -31.63
CA GLN A 31 11.12 -28.93 -31.72
C GLN A 31 10.26 -30.04 -31.12
N ASN A 32 9.53 -29.78 -30.03
CA ASN A 32 8.63 -30.74 -29.41
C ASN A 32 7.37 -31.03 -30.27
N SER A 33 6.99 -30.08 -31.14
CA SER A 33 5.90 -30.27 -32.09
C SER A 33 6.29 -31.07 -33.34
N ASN A 34 7.57 -31.11 -33.70
CA ASN A 34 8.04 -31.76 -34.94
C ASN A 34 8.54 -33.21 -34.76
N THR A 35 8.57 -33.74 -33.53
CA THR A 35 9.00 -35.13 -33.24
C THR A 35 7.83 -36.11 -33.02
N SER A 36 6.59 -35.69 -33.31
CA SER A 36 5.39 -36.52 -33.09
C SER A 36 4.66 -36.83 -34.40
N GLU A 37 5.25 -37.63 -35.28
CA GLU A 37 4.53 -38.23 -36.41
C GLU A 37 5.06 -39.65 -36.68
N GLU A 38 4.47 -40.65 -36.00
CA GLU A 38 4.35 -42.03 -36.53
C GLU A 38 3.21 -42.78 -35.79
N GLY A 39 2.13 -43.10 -36.53
CA GLY A 39 1.14 -44.12 -36.15
C GLY A 39 -0.25 -43.60 -35.76
N THR A 40 -1.18 -43.72 -36.70
CA THR A 40 -2.63 -43.57 -36.55
C THR A 40 -3.20 -44.21 -35.27
N ALA A 41 -3.53 -43.40 -34.27
CA ALA A 41 -4.43 -43.81 -33.18
C ALA A 41 -5.23 -42.61 -32.70
N ALA A 42 -6.41 -42.39 -33.31
CA ALA A 42 -7.39 -41.48 -32.75
C ALA A 42 -7.71 -41.91 -31.30
N PRO A 43 -7.93 -40.96 -30.37
CA PRO A 43 -8.26 -41.30 -28.99
C PRO A 43 -9.54 -42.16 -28.95
N LYS A 44 -9.49 -43.29 -28.24
CA LYS A 44 -10.64 -44.21 -28.12
C LYS A 44 -11.79 -43.51 -27.38
N PRO A 45 -13.04 -43.62 -27.86
CA PRO A 45 -14.19 -42.94 -27.26
C PRO A 45 -14.52 -43.53 -25.88
N VAL A 46 -14.58 -42.69 -24.85
CA VAL A 46 -14.94 -43.15 -23.49
C VAL A 46 -16.45 -43.11 -23.30
N PHE A 47 -17.07 -44.26 -23.06
CA PHE A 47 -18.51 -44.36 -22.81
C PHE A 47 -18.81 -44.14 -21.31
N ARG A 48 -19.44 -43.00 -20.99
CA ARG A 48 -19.80 -42.64 -19.60
C ARG A 48 -21.07 -43.33 -19.08
N ASN A 49 -22.01 -43.65 -19.97
CA ASN A 49 -23.37 -44.10 -19.61
C ASN A 49 -23.76 -45.47 -20.22
N TYR A 50 -22.83 -46.23 -20.79
CA TYR A 50 -23.13 -47.53 -21.41
C TYR A 50 -22.26 -48.64 -20.82
N LYS A 51 -22.87 -49.78 -20.47
CA LYS A 51 -22.16 -50.99 -20.05
C LYS A 51 -22.30 -52.03 -21.17
N PRO A 52 -21.22 -52.33 -21.91
CA PRO A 52 -21.26 -53.38 -22.92
C PRO A 52 -21.47 -54.75 -22.25
N GLU A 53 -22.34 -55.59 -22.83
CA GLU A 53 -22.65 -56.94 -22.32
C GLU A 53 -21.55 -57.98 -22.63
N SER A 54 -20.67 -57.69 -23.60
CA SER A 54 -19.61 -58.59 -24.06
C SER A 54 -18.26 -58.30 -23.39
N GLU A 55 -17.61 -59.34 -22.86
CA GLU A 55 -16.31 -59.26 -22.16
C GLU A 55 -15.15 -58.73 -23.03
N GLU A 56 -15.26 -58.84 -24.36
CA GLU A 56 -14.24 -58.37 -25.31
C GLU A 56 -14.12 -56.83 -25.42
N PHE A 57 -15.11 -56.08 -24.91
CA PHE A 57 -15.21 -54.62 -25.02
C PHE A 57 -15.29 -53.90 -23.67
N GLN A 58 -14.81 -54.51 -22.57
CA GLN A 58 -14.68 -53.83 -21.29
C GLN A 58 -13.54 -52.79 -21.35
N GLU A 59 -13.86 -51.60 -21.85
CA GLU A 59 -12.97 -50.45 -21.84
C GLU A 59 -12.79 -49.90 -20.40
N PRO A 60 -11.64 -49.27 -20.08
CA PRO A 60 -11.40 -48.74 -18.75
C PRO A 60 -12.40 -47.62 -18.43
N MET A 61 -13.33 -47.90 -17.53
CA MET A 61 -14.28 -46.92 -17.00
C MET A 61 -13.51 -45.97 -16.08
N VAL A 62 -13.34 -44.72 -16.52
CA VAL A 62 -12.78 -43.68 -15.65
C VAL A 62 -13.88 -43.20 -14.72
N MET A 63 -14.02 -43.88 -13.59
CA MET A 63 -14.63 -43.27 -12.41
C MET A 63 -13.56 -42.37 -11.83
N ASP A 64 -13.70 -41.06 -12.03
CA ASP A 64 -12.92 -40.13 -11.25
C ASP A 64 -13.41 -40.26 -9.81
N ASP A 65 -12.69 -41.02 -8.98
CA ASP A 65 -12.90 -41.06 -7.53
C ASP A 65 -12.31 -39.80 -6.91
N HIS A 66 -12.90 -38.64 -7.19
CA HIS A 66 -12.59 -37.39 -6.51
C HIS A 66 -13.46 -37.30 -5.25
N ALA A 67 -13.37 -38.34 -4.41
CA ALA A 67 -13.59 -38.21 -2.98
C ALA A 67 -12.40 -37.40 -2.44
N GLY A 68 -12.49 -36.07 -2.61
CA GLY A 68 -11.50 -35.12 -2.15
C GLY A 68 -11.23 -35.31 -0.66
N VAL A 69 -9.98 -35.09 -0.26
CA VAL A 69 -9.48 -35.32 1.10
C VAL A 69 -10.06 -34.27 2.06
N VAL A 70 -11.33 -34.46 2.44
CA VAL A 70 -12.07 -33.59 3.38
C VAL A 70 -11.31 -33.43 4.70
N GLU A 71 -10.56 -34.46 5.10
CA GLU A 71 -9.74 -34.46 6.31
C GLU A 71 -8.67 -33.36 6.32
N LYS A 72 -8.06 -33.05 5.17
CA LYS A 72 -7.05 -31.99 5.06
C LYS A 72 -7.67 -30.60 5.20
N GLU A 73 -8.79 -30.38 4.54
CA GLU A 73 -9.50 -29.09 4.60
C GLU A 73 -10.07 -28.83 5.99
N VAL A 74 -10.64 -29.86 6.63
CA VAL A 74 -11.12 -29.77 8.02
C VAL A 74 -9.97 -29.53 8.98
N GLY A 75 -8.82 -30.21 8.81
CA GLY A 75 -7.62 -29.97 9.60
C GLY A 75 -7.12 -28.53 9.52
N MET A 76 -7.04 -27.98 8.30
CA MET A 76 -6.65 -26.58 8.07
C MET A 76 -7.61 -25.60 8.77
N HIS A 77 -8.93 -25.83 8.68
CA HIS A 77 -9.91 -24.97 9.37
C HIS A 77 -9.80 -25.06 10.89
N LEU A 78 -9.52 -26.25 11.44
CA LEU A 78 -9.33 -26.44 12.87
C LEU A 78 -8.07 -25.73 13.38
N GLU A 79 -7.00 -25.70 12.58
CA GLU A 79 -5.77 -24.96 12.88
C GLU A 79 -6.00 -23.45 12.84
N MET A 80 -6.71 -22.95 11.83
CA MET A 80 -7.10 -21.53 11.74
C MET A 80 -7.99 -21.09 12.91
N MET A 81 -8.86 -21.96 13.44
CA MET A 81 -9.65 -21.65 14.64
C MET A 81 -8.84 -21.66 15.94
N LYS A 82 -7.69 -22.33 15.99
CA LYS A 82 -6.83 -22.38 17.19
C LYS A 82 -5.96 -21.14 17.33
N THR A 83 -5.62 -20.47 16.23
CA THR A 83 -4.90 -19.20 16.32
C THR A 83 -5.81 -18.17 16.99
N PRO A 84 -5.44 -17.62 18.16
CA PRO A 84 -6.27 -16.61 18.80
C PRO A 84 -6.34 -15.43 17.85
N ILE A 85 -7.57 -15.02 17.51
CA ILE A 85 -7.81 -13.79 16.75
C ILE A 85 -7.27 -12.67 17.64
N VAL A 86 -6.06 -12.21 17.35
CA VAL A 86 -5.50 -11.00 17.95
C VAL A 86 -6.31 -9.87 17.35
N ILE A 87 -7.42 -9.55 18.01
CA ILE A 87 -8.16 -8.33 17.73
C ILE A 87 -7.21 -7.21 18.18
N GLU A 88 -6.44 -6.66 17.25
CA GLU A 88 -5.87 -5.34 17.43
C GLU A 88 -7.06 -4.44 17.79
N GLU A 89 -7.08 -3.96 19.04
CA GLU A 89 -8.14 -3.11 19.54
C GLU A 89 -8.29 -1.92 18.61
N ILE A 90 -9.35 -1.95 17.80
CA ILE A 90 -9.66 -0.87 16.87
C ILE A 90 -9.96 0.34 17.73
N ASP A 91 -9.09 1.35 17.68
CA ASP A 91 -9.20 2.58 18.44
C ASP A 91 -10.49 3.34 18.06
N ILE A 92 -11.53 3.14 18.88
CA ILE A 92 -12.92 3.61 18.68
C ILE A 92 -12.97 5.15 18.55
N VAL A 93 -11.96 5.85 19.06
CA VAL A 93 -11.85 7.31 19.01
C VAL A 93 -11.60 7.82 17.59
N ASN A 94 -10.91 7.03 16.75
CA ASN A 94 -10.62 7.40 15.37
C ASN A 94 -11.76 7.08 14.40
N LEU A 95 -12.69 6.20 14.79
CA LEU A 95 -13.83 5.76 13.97
C LEU A 95 -15.08 6.65 14.14
N ALA A 96 -15.13 7.47 15.20
CA ALA A 96 -16.21 8.41 15.43
C ALA A 96 -16.26 9.50 14.34
N PRO A 97 -17.46 9.98 13.96
CA PRO A 97 -17.61 11.08 13.01
C PRO A 97 -16.94 12.33 13.56
N ARG A 98 -15.90 12.81 12.88
CA ARG A 98 -15.15 14.00 13.26
C ARG A 98 -15.91 15.28 12.87
N LYS A 99 -15.59 16.40 13.55
CA LYS A 99 -16.13 17.73 13.21
C LYS A 99 -15.87 18.04 11.72
N PRO A 100 -16.79 18.65 10.95
CA PRO A 100 -16.59 18.95 9.52
C PRO A 100 -15.29 19.71 9.22
N ASP A 101 -14.88 20.60 10.12
CA ASP A 101 -13.67 21.43 9.96
C ASP A 101 -12.35 20.72 10.34
N TRP A 102 -12.40 19.47 10.78
CA TRP A 102 -11.22 18.77 11.34
C TRP A 102 -10.09 18.64 10.31
N ASP A 103 -10.46 18.36 9.06
CA ASP A 103 -9.55 18.17 7.95
C ASP A 103 -8.92 19.50 7.55
N LEU A 104 -9.74 20.56 7.48
CA LEU A 104 -9.28 21.92 7.21
C LEU A 104 -8.29 22.39 8.28
N LYS A 105 -8.60 22.17 9.56
CA LYS A 105 -7.70 22.53 10.66
C LYS A 105 -6.39 21.77 10.56
N ARG A 106 -6.40 20.46 10.31
CA ARG A 106 -5.17 19.66 10.19
C ARG A 106 -4.28 20.19 9.06
N ASP A 107 -4.86 20.45 7.90
CA ASP A 107 -4.11 20.84 6.70
C ASP A 107 -3.61 22.30 6.78
N VAL A 108 -4.38 23.19 7.42
CA VAL A 108 -4.00 24.59 7.66
C VAL A 108 -2.97 24.70 8.78
N SER A 109 -3.06 23.92 9.85
CA SER A 109 -2.13 23.98 11.00
C SER A 109 -0.68 23.81 10.56
N LYS A 110 -0.38 22.87 9.66
CA LYS A 110 0.98 22.66 9.14
C LYS A 110 1.52 23.86 8.35
N LYS A 111 0.64 24.61 7.67
CA LYS A 111 1.01 25.83 6.95
C LYS A 111 1.21 27.00 7.90
N LEU A 112 0.33 27.14 8.90
CA LEU A 112 0.44 28.14 9.95
C LEU A 112 1.72 27.97 10.77
N GLU A 113 2.09 26.76 11.18
CA GLU A 113 3.34 26.51 11.93
C GLU A 113 4.57 26.98 11.14
N LYS A 114 4.62 26.68 9.84
CA LYS A 114 5.72 27.14 8.96
C LYS A 114 5.75 28.66 8.82
N LEU A 115 4.58 29.28 8.70
CA LEU A 115 4.46 30.73 8.58
C LEU A 115 4.85 31.40 9.88
N GLU A 116 4.36 30.92 11.02
CA GLU A 116 4.65 31.40 12.36
C GLU A 116 6.17 31.39 12.64
N ARG A 117 6.87 30.30 12.31
CA ARG A 117 8.34 30.26 12.43
C ARG A 117 9.05 31.35 11.61
N ARG A 118 8.55 31.64 10.40
CA ARG A 118 9.11 32.71 9.55
C ARG A 118 8.76 34.09 10.11
N THR A 119 7.54 34.28 10.60
CA THR A 119 7.07 35.52 11.21
C THR A 119 7.87 35.82 12.48
N GLN A 120 8.08 34.85 13.36
CA GLN A 120 8.91 34.99 14.55
C GLN A 120 10.36 35.34 14.19
N LYS A 121 10.92 34.72 13.15
CA LYS A 121 12.26 35.05 12.65
C LYS A 121 12.34 36.49 12.13
N ALA A 122 11.36 36.91 11.32
CA ALA A 122 11.29 38.27 10.81
C ALA A 122 11.11 39.30 11.94
N ILE A 123 10.28 38.99 12.95
CA ILE A 123 10.12 39.81 14.15
C ILE A 123 11.44 39.93 14.90
N ALA A 124 12.16 38.82 15.10
CA ALA A 124 13.45 38.84 15.79
C ALA A 124 14.51 39.66 15.03
N GLU A 125 14.55 39.56 13.70
CA GLU A 125 15.42 40.38 12.85
C GLU A 125 15.07 41.88 12.97
N LEU A 126 13.79 42.21 12.91
CA LEU A 126 13.29 43.59 13.03
C LEU A 126 13.58 44.19 14.41
N ILE A 127 13.41 43.41 15.49
CA ILE A 127 13.81 43.82 16.84
C ILE A 127 15.31 44.07 16.89
N ARG A 128 16.13 43.19 16.31
CA ARG A 128 17.59 43.35 16.29
C ARG A 128 18.03 44.63 15.56
N GLU A 129 17.36 45.00 14.47
CA GLU A 129 17.60 46.25 13.76
C GLU A 129 17.20 47.47 14.59
N ARG A 130 16.02 47.44 15.23
CA ARG A 130 15.55 48.56 16.08
C ARG A 130 16.40 48.77 17.33
N LEU A 131 16.90 47.69 17.93
CA LEU A 131 17.86 47.77 19.04
C LEU A 131 19.17 48.43 18.60
N LYS A 132 19.71 48.05 17.42
CA LYS A 132 20.89 48.72 16.84
C LYS A 132 20.64 50.20 16.54
N ALA A 133 19.41 50.58 16.20
CA ALA A 133 19.00 51.96 15.97
C ALA A 133 18.71 52.76 17.25
N GLY A 134 18.86 52.16 18.44
CA GLY A 134 18.67 52.83 19.74
C GLY A 134 17.21 53.04 20.16
N GLN A 135 16.25 52.33 19.57
CA GLN A 135 14.81 52.48 19.83
C GLN A 135 14.29 51.57 20.96
N GLU A 136 15.08 51.34 22.01
CA GLU A 136 14.77 50.37 23.07
C GLU A 136 13.47 50.66 23.84
N GLN A 137 13.22 51.92 24.17
CA GLN A 137 12.05 52.31 24.98
C GLN A 137 10.71 52.03 24.26
N ASP A 138 10.70 52.21 22.95
CA ASP A 138 9.50 52.03 22.11
C ASP A 138 9.12 50.54 21.99
N ILE A 139 10.13 49.66 21.99
CA ILE A 139 9.94 48.20 21.96
C ILE A 139 9.33 47.70 23.27
N LEU A 140 9.84 48.18 24.42
CA LEU A 140 9.36 47.76 25.74
C LEU A 140 7.89 48.16 25.96
N LEU A 141 7.51 49.36 25.54
CA LEU A 141 6.11 49.80 25.56
C LEU A 141 5.21 48.92 24.68
N ALA A 142 5.64 48.63 23.45
CA ALA A 142 4.88 47.78 22.53
C ALA A 142 4.68 46.35 23.07
N VAL A 143 5.72 45.77 23.68
CA VAL A 143 5.64 44.42 24.29
C VAL A 143 4.66 44.43 25.46
N ASN A 144 4.71 45.44 26.33
CA ASN A 144 3.79 45.56 27.46
C ASN A 144 2.32 45.71 27.02
N ILE A 145 2.06 46.44 25.94
CA ILE A 145 0.70 46.54 25.39
C ILE A 145 0.24 45.18 24.83
N ALA A 146 1.12 44.49 24.09
CA ALA A 146 0.80 43.18 23.51
C ALA A 146 0.49 42.12 24.59
N THR A 147 1.23 42.10 25.70
CA THR A 147 0.98 41.15 26.80
C THR A 147 -0.35 41.41 27.51
N VAL A 148 -0.73 42.68 27.69
CA VAL A 148 -2.03 43.07 28.26
C VAL A 148 -3.18 42.64 27.34
N VAL A 149 -3.06 42.87 26.03
CA VAL A 149 -4.09 42.47 25.06
C VAL A 149 -4.25 40.96 25.04
N ALA A 150 -3.16 40.19 24.97
CA ALA A 150 -3.22 38.72 25.01
C ALA A 150 -3.91 38.19 26.29
N SER A 151 -3.61 38.78 27.44
CA SER A 151 -4.23 38.42 28.72
C SER A 151 -5.74 38.71 28.72
N SER A 152 -6.16 39.84 28.16
CA SER A 152 -7.58 40.21 28.07
C SER A 152 -8.37 39.30 27.11
N THR A 153 -7.76 38.88 26.00
CA THR A 153 -8.41 37.97 25.04
C THR A 153 -8.64 36.58 25.63
N LEU A 154 -7.70 36.08 26.45
CA LEU A 154 -7.84 34.79 27.14
C LEU A 154 -8.95 34.82 28.20
N GLN A 155 -9.15 35.96 28.87
CA GLN A 155 -10.26 36.12 29.82
C GLN A 155 -11.63 36.17 29.13
N GLN A 156 -11.71 36.78 27.95
CA GLN A 156 -12.94 36.82 27.15
C GLN A 156 -13.32 35.46 26.58
N THR A 157 -12.35 34.67 26.10
CA THR A 157 -12.63 33.32 25.58
C THR A 157 -13.14 32.38 26.67
N HIS A 158 -12.61 32.52 27.90
CA HIS A 158 -13.07 31.72 29.04
C HIS A 158 -14.48 32.10 29.53
N SER A 159 -14.92 33.35 29.30
CA SER A 159 -16.26 33.81 29.72
C SER A 159 -17.36 33.52 28.68
N ALA A 160 -16.99 33.01 27.50
CA ALA A 160 -17.93 32.73 26.40
C ALA A 160 -18.21 31.22 26.21
N GLU A 161 -17.58 30.36 27.03
CA GLU A 161 -17.73 28.91 27.00
C GLU A 161 -18.54 28.33 28.19
N ASP A 162 -18.98 29.17 29.13
CA ASP A 162 -20.00 28.89 30.16
C ASP A 162 -21.38 29.44 29.74
#